data_AF-A0ABD1W6Q7-F1
#
_entry.id   AF-A0ABD1W6Q7-F1
#
_cell.length_a   1.000
_cell.length_b   1.000
_cell.length_c   1.000
_cell.angle_alpha   90.00
_cell.angle_beta   90.00
_cell.angle_gamma   90.00
#
_symmetry.space_group_name_H-M   'P 1'
#
loop_
_entity.id
_entity.type
_entity.pdbx_description
1 polymer ?
#
loop_
_entity_poly.entity_id
_entity_poly.type
_entity_poly.pdbx_seq_one_letter_code
_entity_poly.pdbx_strand_id
1 'polypeptide(L)'
;MGRFTNRNVAKCAARMGQCFSSTYATVEVPATEVDSKLPDIKRNEYDFSDGIGKISTDLAMRVAEKLQLTVNPPCAYQIRYAGCKGVVACWPAKNDGIHLYLRPSMKKFESDHTILEICSWTRFQPGFLNRQIITLLSALDVKDDIFWKMQETMVSRLDRMLVDTDLAFDVLTASCAEQGNTAAIMLSAGFKPQSEPHLSGMLTSIRAAQLGDLRERARIFVPSGRWLMGCLDELGILRQGQCFVQVSNPSLEDCFVKHGSKFSETNKNLQVIKGLVAIAKNPCLHPGDVRILEAVDIPGLNHLYDCLVFPQNGDRPHTNEASGSDLDGDLYFVTWDENLIPPSKRSWVPMEYAPGEAKSLPRDVKHSDIIEFFSKNMVNESLGAICNAHVVHADLSEDGALDEKCIKLAELAATAVDFPKTGKIVTMPAELKPKLYPDFMGKEEFQSYRSGKILGKLYRKIKDAYDEDYEASSGVAFSSKEIPYDRDLEIPGSANFIADAWNCKCAYDGQLNCLLGQYKVNREEEVVTGHIWSMPKYSGKKRGELKERLKHAYNTLKKDFRKVFESMDVSDFDDLSDDEKNVIYERKASAWYQVTYHRRWVQKSLELQVPDGVGETCNVELCLDCS
;
A
#
# COMPACT_ATOMS: atom_id res chain seq x y z
N MET A 1 0.80 22.51 19.33
CA MET A 1 0.65 23.03 17.94
C MET A 1 1.69 24.12 17.69
N GLY A 2 2.07 24.34 16.44
CA GLY A 2 3.14 25.27 16.06
C GLY A 2 2.71 26.72 15.82
N ARG A 3 3.69 27.58 15.55
CA ARG A 3 3.49 28.98 15.12
C ARG A 3 3.50 29.06 13.59
N PHE A 4 2.40 29.51 13.01
CA PHE A 4 2.23 29.65 11.56
C PHE A 4 2.34 31.11 11.13
N THR A 5 3.56 31.57 10.83
CA THR A 5 3.85 32.98 10.48
C THR A 5 3.97 33.21 8.97
N ASN A 6 3.60 32.23 8.15
CA ASN A 6 3.75 32.33 6.70
C ASN A 6 2.73 33.33 6.10
N ARG A 7 3.22 34.32 5.35
CA ARG A 7 2.39 35.34 4.68
C ARG A 7 1.71 34.85 3.40
N ASN A 8 2.08 33.67 2.90
CA ASN A 8 1.37 33.00 1.81
C ASN A 8 0.24 32.13 2.40
N VAL A 9 -0.99 32.43 2.00
CA VAL A 9 -2.22 31.78 2.52
C VAL A 9 -2.20 30.28 2.26
N ALA A 10 -1.80 29.86 1.06
CA ALA A 10 -1.75 28.46 0.65
C ALA A 10 -0.75 27.66 1.49
N LYS A 11 0.48 28.17 1.65
CA LYS A 11 1.51 27.58 2.51
C LYS A 11 1.06 27.55 3.98
N CYS A 12 0.46 28.63 4.48
CA CYS A 12 -0.05 28.70 5.85
C CYS A 12 -1.10 27.60 6.11
N ALA A 13 -2.12 27.50 5.24
CA ALA A 13 -3.16 26.49 5.32
C ALA A 13 -2.57 25.06 5.19
N ALA A 14 -1.66 24.83 4.25
CA ALA A 14 -0.98 23.55 4.08
C ALA A 14 -0.18 23.15 5.33
N ARG A 15 0.48 24.09 6.02
CA ARG A 15 1.23 23.81 7.27
C ARG A 15 0.32 23.51 8.44
N MET A 16 -0.83 24.20 8.56
CA MET A 16 -1.85 23.82 9.53
C MET A 16 -2.37 22.40 9.29
N GLY A 17 -2.59 22.05 8.01
CA GLY A 17 -3.02 20.70 7.61
C GLY A 17 -2.05 19.59 8.04
N GLN A 18 -0.75 19.89 8.16
CA GLN A 18 0.25 18.90 8.59
C GLN A 18 0.03 18.40 10.01
N CYS A 19 -0.57 19.21 10.89
CA CYS A 19 -0.92 18.82 12.26
C CYS A 19 -2.06 17.79 12.33
N PHE A 20 -2.74 17.50 11.21
CA PHE A 20 -3.80 16.51 11.11
C PHE A 20 -3.38 15.28 10.29
N SER A 21 -2.07 15.11 10.05
CA SER A 21 -1.55 13.90 9.42
C SER A 21 -1.84 12.70 10.33
N SER A 22 -2.33 11.59 9.78
CA SER A 22 -2.38 10.33 10.53
C SER A 22 -0.97 9.83 10.77
N THR A 23 -0.57 9.76 12.04
CA THR A 23 0.78 9.39 12.47
C THR A 23 0.75 8.38 13.61
N TYR A 24 1.84 7.63 13.75
CA TYR A 24 2.15 6.85 14.94
C TYR A 24 3.08 7.66 15.83
N ALA A 25 2.63 8.05 17.02
CA ALA A 25 3.51 8.63 18.03
C ALA A 25 4.44 7.54 18.59
N THR A 26 5.75 7.78 18.58
CA THR A 26 6.75 6.75 18.93
C THR A 26 7.56 7.11 20.18
N VAL A 27 8.67 7.81 20.00
CA VAL A 27 9.65 8.12 21.04
C VAL A 27 9.77 9.63 21.22
N GLU A 28 9.99 10.07 22.45
CA GLU A 28 10.40 11.44 22.71
C GLU A 28 11.89 11.59 22.39
N VAL A 29 12.23 12.62 21.62
CA VAL A 29 13.59 13.01 21.28
C VAL A 29 13.79 14.45 21.75
N PRO A 30 14.51 14.67 22.86
CA PRO A 30 14.78 16.02 23.35
C PRO A 30 15.56 16.86 22.32
N ALA A 31 15.35 18.18 22.31
CA ALA A 31 16.07 19.08 21.41
C ALA A 31 17.61 19.03 21.57
N THR A 32 18.12 18.57 22.72
CA THR A 32 19.56 18.34 22.95
C THR A 32 20.13 17.17 22.16
N GLU A 33 19.29 16.24 21.72
CA GLU A 33 19.66 15.06 20.92
C GLU A 33 19.38 15.27 19.42
N VAL A 34 18.99 16.49 19.01
CA VAL A 34 18.62 16.82 17.62
C VAL A 34 19.56 17.88 17.05
N ASP A 35 20.23 17.55 15.95
CA ASP A 35 20.88 18.55 15.10
C ASP A 35 19.88 19.07 14.06
N SER A 36 19.37 20.27 14.27
CA SER A 36 18.45 20.95 13.34
C SER A 36 19.15 21.80 12.28
N LYS A 37 20.49 21.70 12.18
CA LYS A 37 21.34 22.55 11.34
C LYS A 37 22.15 21.77 10.31
N LEU A 38 21.79 20.51 10.04
CA LEU A 38 22.42 19.73 8.97
C LEU A 38 22.22 20.48 7.63
N PRO A 39 23.28 20.97 6.97
CA PRO A 39 23.13 21.89 5.84
C PRO A 39 22.56 21.18 4.61
N ASP A 40 21.57 21.76 3.95
CA ASP A 40 21.08 21.24 2.66
C ASP A 40 22.23 21.14 1.62
N ILE A 41 22.21 20.09 0.81
CA ILE A 41 23.18 19.84 -0.26
C ILE A 41 22.65 20.49 -1.54
N LYS A 42 23.11 21.71 -1.81
CA LYS A 42 22.68 22.51 -2.96
C LYS A 42 23.78 22.62 -4.02
N ARG A 43 23.41 22.43 -5.29
CA ARG A 43 24.28 22.61 -6.46
C ARG A 43 23.45 23.10 -7.65
N ASN A 44 24.00 24.02 -8.44
CA ASN A 44 23.38 24.53 -9.66
C ASN A 44 21.90 24.95 -9.47
N GLU A 45 21.61 25.71 -8.42
CA GLU A 45 20.26 26.16 -8.02
C GLU A 45 19.27 25.07 -7.53
N TYR A 46 19.68 23.79 -7.54
CA TYR A 46 18.87 22.68 -7.03
C TYR A 46 19.31 22.21 -5.63
N ASP A 47 18.35 21.71 -4.86
CA ASP A 47 18.58 21.04 -3.57
C ASP A 47 18.49 19.53 -3.76
N PHE A 48 19.60 18.82 -3.60
CA PHE A 48 19.69 17.36 -3.72
C PHE A 48 19.17 16.65 -2.47
N SER A 49 18.96 17.38 -1.38
CA SER A 49 18.59 16.84 -0.07
C SER A 49 17.25 17.36 0.44
N ASP A 50 16.43 17.96 -0.43
CA ASP A 50 15.15 18.54 -0.03
C ASP A 50 14.26 17.46 0.61
N GLY A 51 13.99 17.63 1.90
CA GLY A 51 13.09 16.77 2.64
C GLY A 51 13.72 15.53 3.28
N ILE A 52 15.04 15.33 3.21
CA ILE A 52 15.69 14.17 3.84
C ILE A 52 16.72 14.52 4.92
N GLY A 53 16.65 13.81 6.05
CA GLY A 53 17.61 13.89 7.15
C GLY A 53 18.18 12.52 7.51
N LYS A 54 18.79 12.43 8.69
CA LYS A 54 19.41 11.19 9.19
C LYS A 54 18.88 10.84 10.57
N ILE A 55 18.80 9.54 10.84
CA ILE A 55 18.48 8.98 12.15
C ILE A 55 19.60 8.00 12.55
N SER A 56 20.03 8.06 13.80
CA SER A 56 21.00 7.11 14.34
C SER A 56 20.40 5.71 14.43
N THR A 57 21.24 4.67 14.33
CA THR A 57 20.81 3.27 14.44
C THR A 57 20.08 2.99 15.76
N ASP A 58 20.56 3.53 16.88
CA ASP A 58 19.95 3.34 18.20
C ASP A 58 18.53 3.92 18.26
N LEU A 59 18.36 5.17 17.82
CA LEU A 59 17.05 5.80 17.80
C LEU A 59 16.08 5.09 16.83
N ALA A 60 16.58 4.64 15.67
CA ALA A 60 15.79 3.87 14.73
C ALA A 60 15.29 2.53 15.33
N MET A 61 16.10 1.86 16.14
CA MET A 61 15.69 0.64 16.84
C MET A 61 14.62 0.92 17.90
N ARG A 62 14.78 1.99 18.70
CA ARG A 62 13.76 2.42 19.67
C ARG A 62 12.42 2.75 19.00
N VAL A 63 12.46 3.36 17.80
CA VAL A 63 11.27 3.60 16.97
C VAL A 63 10.67 2.27 16.49
N ALA A 64 11.49 1.35 15.98
CA ALA A 64 11.04 0.04 15.52
C ALA A 64 10.39 -0.79 16.64
N GLU A 65 10.91 -0.74 17.87
CA GLU A 65 10.32 -1.36 19.06
C GLU A 65 8.91 -0.83 19.34
N LYS A 66 8.72 0.49 19.33
CA LYS A 66 7.41 1.10 19.54
C LYS A 66 6.40 0.72 18.45
N LEU A 67 6.87 0.52 17.22
CA LEU A 67 6.05 0.09 16.09
C LEU A 67 5.89 -1.43 15.98
N GLN A 68 6.52 -2.21 16.87
CA GLN A 68 6.56 -3.69 16.81
C GLN A 68 7.14 -4.22 15.48
N LEU A 69 8.20 -3.56 15.00
CA LEU A 69 8.91 -3.87 13.75
C LEU A 69 10.34 -4.41 13.99
N THR A 70 10.64 -4.90 15.19
CA THR A 70 12.00 -5.32 15.61
C THR A 70 12.55 -6.51 14.84
N VAL A 71 11.67 -7.36 14.30
CA VAL A 71 12.06 -8.51 13.45
C VAL A 71 12.80 -8.04 12.21
N ASN A 72 12.22 -7.06 11.51
CA ASN A 72 12.78 -6.48 10.30
C ASN A 72 12.75 -4.94 10.43
N PRO A 73 13.70 -4.35 11.18
CA PRO A 73 13.71 -2.92 11.43
C PRO A 73 13.79 -2.14 10.12
N PRO A 74 12.99 -1.09 9.89
CA PRO A 74 13.15 -0.25 8.71
C PRO A 74 14.48 0.52 8.68
N CYS A 75 15.01 0.79 7.48
CA CYS A 75 16.21 1.61 7.30
C CYS A 75 15.90 3.08 7.01
N ALA A 76 14.65 3.44 6.72
CA ALA A 76 14.22 4.84 6.66
C ALA A 76 12.76 5.01 7.05
N TYR A 77 12.44 6.20 7.55
CA TYR A 77 11.13 6.57 8.07
C TYR A 77 10.68 7.90 7.49
N GLN A 78 9.42 7.99 7.09
CA GLN A 78 8.77 9.26 6.83
C GLN A 78 8.23 9.81 8.16
N ILE A 79 8.61 11.03 8.51
CA ILE A 79 8.40 11.58 9.86
C ILE A 79 7.58 12.87 9.88
N ARG A 80 7.03 13.15 11.06
CA ARG A 80 6.73 14.48 11.59
C ARG A 80 7.47 14.63 12.91
N TYR A 81 8.18 15.74 13.06
CA TYR A 81 8.87 16.06 14.30
C TYR A 81 8.88 17.57 14.47
N ALA A 82 8.36 18.08 15.58
CA ALA A 82 8.13 19.51 15.76
C ALA A 82 7.37 20.15 14.58
N GLY A 83 8.01 21.06 13.85
CA GLY A 83 7.50 21.62 12.60
C GLY A 83 8.23 21.12 11.35
N CYS A 84 8.97 20.02 11.47
CA CYS A 84 9.70 19.38 10.38
C CYS A 84 8.88 18.24 9.76
N LYS A 85 8.94 18.15 8.43
CA LYS A 85 8.38 17.05 7.62
C LYS A 85 9.49 16.55 6.70
N GLY A 86 9.61 15.23 6.57
CA GLY A 86 10.52 14.62 5.60
C GLY A 86 10.72 13.13 5.80
N VAL A 87 11.76 12.59 5.18
CA VAL A 87 12.30 11.25 5.44
C VAL A 87 13.55 11.37 6.31
N VAL A 88 13.80 10.38 7.16
CA VAL A 88 15.10 10.19 7.81
C VAL A 88 15.60 8.78 7.55
N ALA A 89 16.82 8.66 7.03
CA ALA A 89 17.47 7.38 6.76
C ALA A 89 18.45 7.02 7.88
N CYS A 90 18.57 5.73 8.18
CA CYS A 90 19.48 5.21 9.18
C CYS A 90 20.92 5.39 8.72
N TRP A 91 21.71 6.14 9.49
CA TRP A 91 23.15 6.29 9.26
C TRP A 91 23.92 6.02 10.55
N PRO A 92 25.18 5.55 10.47
CA PRO A 92 26.01 5.35 11.66
C PRO A 92 26.08 6.60 12.52
N ALA A 93 25.81 6.44 13.82
CA ALA A 93 25.83 7.55 14.76
C ALA A 93 27.25 8.12 14.90
N LYS A 94 27.33 9.41 15.19
CA LYS A 94 28.55 10.02 15.72
C LYS A 94 28.50 9.89 17.24
N ASN A 95 29.65 9.79 17.90
CA ASN A 95 29.76 9.79 19.37
C ASN A 95 29.61 11.23 19.92
N ASP A 96 28.61 11.97 19.45
CA ASP A 96 28.35 13.38 19.79
C ASP A 96 27.05 13.56 20.61
N GLY A 97 26.32 12.48 20.90
CA GLY A 97 25.05 12.50 21.62
C GLY A 97 23.86 12.95 20.78
N ILE A 98 24.05 13.17 19.47
CA ILE A 98 22.96 13.51 18.54
C ILE A 98 22.44 12.23 17.89
N HIS A 99 21.11 12.10 17.88
CA HIS A 99 20.42 10.92 17.37
C HIS A 99 19.55 11.20 16.15
N LEU A 100 19.17 12.46 15.92
CA LEU A 100 18.33 12.90 14.81
C LEU A 100 18.97 14.13 14.16
N TYR A 101 19.15 14.08 12.84
CA TYR A 101 19.74 15.18 12.06
C TYR A 101 18.72 15.65 11.02
N LEU A 102 18.29 16.91 11.13
CA LEU A 102 17.27 17.53 10.31
C LEU A 102 17.87 18.68 9.51
N ARG A 103 17.42 18.83 8.26
CA ARG A 103 17.87 19.89 7.36
C ARG A 103 16.90 21.08 7.35
N PRO A 104 17.38 22.30 7.01
CA PRO A 104 16.51 23.47 6.88
C PRO A 104 15.34 23.27 5.92
N SER A 105 15.55 22.57 4.80
CA SER A 105 14.49 22.22 3.84
C SER A 105 13.32 21.48 4.51
N MET A 106 13.56 20.66 5.53
CA MET A 106 12.53 19.89 6.24
C MET A 106 11.65 20.77 7.14
N LYS A 107 12.17 21.91 7.64
CA LYS A 107 11.48 22.78 8.60
C LYS A 107 10.40 23.61 7.91
N LYS A 108 9.14 23.35 8.25
CA LYS A 108 7.98 23.97 7.61
C LYS A 108 7.31 25.04 8.47
N PHE A 109 7.39 24.93 9.79
CA PHE A 109 6.93 25.92 10.78
C PHE A 109 7.69 25.76 12.11
N GLU A 110 7.51 26.69 13.04
CA GLU A 110 8.14 26.63 14.38
C GLU A 110 7.27 25.85 15.36
N SER A 111 7.86 24.95 16.14
CA SER A 111 7.17 24.13 17.14
C SER A 111 8.19 23.57 18.13
N ASP A 112 7.77 23.40 19.39
CA ASP A 112 8.60 22.85 20.47
C ASP A 112 8.24 21.38 20.78
N HIS A 113 7.46 20.73 19.92
CA HIS A 113 7.01 19.35 20.11
C HIS A 113 8.15 18.34 19.89
N THR A 114 8.43 17.53 20.91
CA THR A 114 9.58 16.60 20.98
C THR A 114 9.24 15.14 20.67
N ILE A 115 7.96 14.79 20.47
CA ILE A 115 7.61 13.42 20.09
C ILE A 115 7.87 13.23 18.60
N LEU A 116 8.65 12.19 18.27
CA LEU A 116 8.87 11.73 16.91
C LEU A 116 7.66 10.91 16.45
N GLU A 117 7.03 11.39 15.40
CA GLU A 117 5.85 10.78 14.82
C GLU A 117 6.18 10.17 13.45
N ILE A 118 5.74 8.93 13.22
CA ILE A 118 6.03 8.19 11.99
C ILE A 118 4.78 8.13 11.11
N CYS A 119 4.91 8.57 9.85
CA CYS A 119 3.86 8.45 8.83
C CYS A 119 3.95 7.13 8.07
N SER A 120 5.17 6.71 7.73
CA SER A 120 5.46 5.53 6.91
C SER A 120 6.92 5.11 7.10
N TRP A 121 7.30 3.96 6.56
CA TRP A 121 8.65 3.39 6.67
C TRP A 121 8.98 2.51 5.48
N THR A 122 10.27 2.26 5.25
CA THR A 122 10.78 1.32 4.24
C THR A 122 10.33 -0.10 4.57
N ARG A 123 9.83 -0.81 3.55
CA ARG A 123 9.37 -2.20 3.63
C ARG A 123 9.28 -2.77 2.22
N PHE A 124 9.19 -4.08 2.10
CA PHE A 124 8.82 -4.74 0.85
C PHE A 124 7.51 -4.15 0.30
N GLN A 125 7.56 -3.58 -0.91
CA GLN A 125 6.38 -3.16 -1.66
C GLN A 125 6.50 -3.69 -3.10
N PRO A 126 5.64 -4.62 -3.51
CA PRO A 126 5.73 -5.20 -4.83
C PRO A 126 5.52 -4.17 -5.95
N GLY A 127 6.32 -4.27 -7.02
CA GLY A 127 6.23 -3.39 -8.17
C GLY A 127 5.00 -3.69 -9.02
N PHE A 128 4.28 -2.64 -9.39
CA PHE A 128 3.15 -2.73 -10.32
C PHE A 128 3.21 -1.61 -11.33
N LEU A 129 2.99 -1.95 -12.60
CA LEU A 129 2.66 -0.97 -13.62
C LEU A 129 1.27 -0.39 -13.36
N ASN A 130 1.00 0.73 -14.01
CA ASN A 130 -0.33 1.32 -14.07
C ASN A 130 -0.52 1.97 -15.45
N ARG A 131 -1.72 2.49 -15.73
CA ARG A 131 -2.02 3.17 -17.00
C ARG A 131 -1.00 4.26 -17.38
N GLN A 132 -0.59 5.10 -16.44
CA GLN A 132 0.34 6.21 -16.71
C GLN A 132 1.72 5.68 -17.12
N ILE A 133 2.29 4.76 -16.35
CA ILE A 133 3.60 4.18 -16.63
C ILE A 133 3.57 3.40 -17.96
N ILE A 134 2.51 2.61 -18.22
CA ILE A 134 2.36 1.88 -19.49
C ILE A 134 2.27 2.85 -20.67
N THR A 135 1.49 3.93 -20.55
CA THR A 135 1.39 4.96 -21.59
C THR A 135 2.75 5.60 -21.89
N LEU A 136 3.53 5.93 -20.85
CA LEU A 136 4.86 6.51 -21.03
C LEU A 136 5.86 5.52 -21.63
N LEU A 137 5.92 4.29 -21.13
CA LEU A 137 6.84 3.28 -21.65
C LEU A 137 6.51 2.90 -23.10
N SER A 138 5.24 2.77 -23.46
CA SER A 138 4.80 2.54 -24.85
C SER A 138 5.21 3.69 -25.76
N ALA A 139 5.08 4.95 -25.32
CA ALA A 139 5.56 6.13 -26.05
C ALA A 139 7.10 6.21 -26.15
N LEU A 140 7.84 5.53 -25.26
CA LEU A 140 9.30 5.40 -25.27
C LEU A 140 9.76 4.11 -25.98
N ASP A 141 8.95 3.58 -26.90
CA ASP A 141 9.22 2.40 -27.74
C ASP A 141 9.33 1.05 -26.99
N VAL A 142 8.85 0.94 -25.75
CA VAL A 142 8.66 -0.38 -25.12
C VAL A 142 7.52 -1.10 -25.82
N LYS A 143 7.79 -2.27 -26.40
CA LYS A 143 6.84 -3.01 -27.24
C LYS A 143 5.58 -3.40 -26.46
N ASP A 144 4.42 -3.11 -27.06
CA ASP A 144 3.10 -3.46 -26.52
C ASP A 144 2.94 -4.94 -26.14
N ASP A 145 3.57 -5.85 -26.91
CA ASP A 145 3.55 -7.30 -26.66
C ASP A 145 4.15 -7.69 -25.31
N ILE A 146 5.02 -6.86 -24.74
CA ILE A 146 5.62 -7.10 -23.42
C ILE A 146 4.54 -6.95 -22.35
N PHE A 147 3.81 -5.84 -22.36
CA PHE A 147 2.69 -5.63 -21.41
C PHE A 147 1.60 -6.70 -21.57
N TRP A 148 1.32 -7.11 -22.81
CA TRP A 148 0.39 -8.20 -23.11
C TRP A 148 0.81 -9.50 -22.43
N LYS A 149 2.04 -9.96 -22.66
CA LYS A 149 2.58 -11.20 -22.07
C LYS A 149 2.65 -11.14 -20.55
N MET A 150 2.99 -9.97 -19.98
CA MET A 150 3.01 -9.79 -18.54
C MET A 150 1.61 -9.95 -17.93
N GLN A 151 0.58 -9.35 -18.55
CA GLN A 151 -0.80 -9.52 -18.10
C GLN A 151 -1.27 -10.98 -18.27
N GLU A 152 -1.00 -11.63 -19.41
CA GLU A 152 -1.36 -13.05 -19.60
C GLU A 152 -0.71 -13.96 -18.57
N THR A 153 0.57 -13.73 -18.26
CA THR A 153 1.30 -14.46 -17.23
C THR A 153 0.66 -14.23 -15.86
N MET A 154 0.32 -12.98 -15.52
CA MET A 154 -0.33 -12.65 -14.27
C MET A 154 -1.70 -13.34 -14.14
N VAL A 155 -2.55 -13.26 -15.16
CA VAL A 155 -3.87 -13.92 -15.18
C VAL A 155 -3.72 -15.43 -15.03
N SER A 156 -2.84 -16.06 -15.81
CA SER A 156 -2.61 -17.51 -15.72
C SER A 156 -2.15 -17.95 -14.33
N ARG A 157 -1.30 -17.16 -13.66
CA ARG A 157 -0.88 -17.43 -12.28
C ARG A 157 -2.03 -17.28 -11.29
N LEU A 158 -2.88 -16.26 -11.48
CA LEU A 158 -4.08 -16.04 -10.67
C LEU A 158 -5.08 -17.19 -10.80
N ASP A 159 -5.31 -17.71 -12.00
CA ASP A 159 -6.26 -18.80 -12.21
C ASP A 159 -5.77 -20.11 -11.60
N ARG A 160 -4.46 -20.36 -11.69
CA ARG A 160 -3.85 -21.57 -11.12
C ARG A 160 -3.71 -21.53 -9.60
N MET A 161 -3.83 -20.38 -8.95
CA MET A 161 -3.66 -20.29 -7.48
C MET A 161 -4.69 -21.10 -6.69
N LEU A 162 -5.84 -21.41 -7.29
CA LEU A 162 -6.88 -22.23 -6.65
C LEU A 162 -6.58 -23.73 -6.71
N VAL A 163 -5.53 -24.12 -7.44
CA VAL A 163 -5.18 -25.53 -7.68
C VAL A 163 -3.72 -25.84 -7.28
N ASP A 164 -2.81 -24.90 -7.50
CA ASP A 164 -1.38 -25.08 -7.30
C ASP A 164 -0.95 -24.35 -6.01
N THR A 165 -0.63 -25.12 -4.96
CA THR A 165 -0.32 -24.62 -3.61
C THR A 165 0.96 -23.79 -3.59
N ASP A 166 2.01 -24.26 -4.28
CA ASP A 166 3.30 -23.56 -4.34
C ASP A 166 3.15 -22.25 -5.12
N LEU A 167 2.43 -22.30 -6.24
CA LEU A 167 2.15 -21.11 -7.03
C LEU A 167 1.28 -20.10 -6.26
N ALA A 168 0.29 -20.57 -5.50
CA ALA A 168 -0.51 -19.71 -4.64
C ALA A 168 0.37 -18.99 -3.62
N PHE A 169 1.27 -19.73 -2.97
CA PHE A 169 2.21 -19.17 -2.01
C PHE A 169 3.10 -18.09 -2.66
N ASP A 170 3.69 -18.38 -3.82
CA ASP A 170 4.49 -17.42 -4.57
C ASP A 170 3.71 -16.15 -4.92
N VAL A 171 2.45 -16.27 -5.35
CA VAL A 171 1.64 -15.10 -5.71
C VAL A 171 1.37 -14.24 -4.47
N LEU A 172 1.06 -14.87 -3.32
CA LEU A 172 0.81 -14.14 -2.08
C LEU A 172 2.06 -13.42 -1.58
N THR A 173 3.21 -14.09 -1.55
CA THR A 173 4.45 -13.49 -1.04
C THR A 173 5.04 -12.46 -1.99
N ALA A 174 4.94 -12.68 -3.29
CA ALA A 174 5.54 -11.80 -4.28
C ALA A 174 4.68 -10.58 -4.62
N SER A 175 3.34 -10.71 -4.66
CA SER A 175 2.46 -9.66 -5.20
C SER A 175 1.57 -8.97 -4.15
N CYS A 176 1.39 -9.55 -2.96
CA CYS A 176 0.66 -8.89 -1.88
C CYS A 176 1.63 -8.11 -0.98
N ALA A 177 1.22 -6.90 -0.57
CA ALA A 177 2.07 -6.01 0.23
C ALA A 177 2.09 -6.37 1.73
N GLU A 178 1.06 -7.08 2.22
CA GLU A 178 1.01 -7.54 3.61
C GLU A 178 1.71 -8.91 3.72
N GLN A 179 2.97 -8.89 4.18
CA GLN A 179 3.72 -10.10 4.50
C GLN A 179 3.05 -10.88 5.64
N GLY A 180 2.96 -12.20 5.51
CA GLY A 180 2.35 -13.08 6.52
C GLY A 180 0.82 -12.97 6.61
N ASN A 181 0.12 -12.82 5.47
CA ASN A 181 -1.34 -12.92 5.47
C ASN A 181 -1.79 -14.35 5.88
N THR A 182 -3.01 -14.48 6.42
CA THR A 182 -3.53 -15.76 6.92
C THR A 182 -3.43 -16.88 5.88
N ALA A 183 -3.69 -16.57 4.61
CA ALA A 183 -3.60 -17.52 3.51
C ALA A 183 -2.18 -18.07 3.29
N ALA A 184 -1.15 -17.21 3.33
CA ALA A 184 0.25 -17.63 3.21
C ALA A 184 0.69 -18.50 4.39
N ILE A 185 0.23 -18.19 5.60
CA ILE A 185 0.49 -19.02 6.80
C ILE A 185 -0.16 -20.40 6.62
N MET A 186 -1.42 -20.46 6.18
CA MET A 186 -2.12 -21.73 5.94
C MET A 186 -1.43 -22.57 4.87
N LEU A 187 -1.05 -21.98 3.73
CA LEU A 187 -0.30 -22.68 2.68
C LEU A 187 1.03 -23.23 3.21
N SER A 188 1.76 -22.41 3.99
CA SER A 188 3.04 -22.82 4.57
C SER A 188 2.90 -23.92 5.63
N ALA A 189 1.74 -24.00 6.29
CA ALA A 189 1.40 -25.07 7.22
C ALA A 189 0.92 -26.36 6.52
N GLY A 190 0.82 -26.37 5.19
CA GLY A 190 0.47 -27.55 4.39
C GLY A 190 -1.01 -27.63 3.99
N PHE A 191 -1.83 -26.63 4.32
CA PHE A 191 -3.22 -26.58 3.86
C PHE A 191 -3.29 -26.38 2.35
N LYS A 192 -4.25 -27.06 1.71
CA LYS A 192 -4.44 -27.02 0.26
C LYS A 192 -5.74 -26.29 -0.11
N PRO A 193 -5.74 -25.44 -1.16
CA PRO A 193 -6.94 -24.71 -1.58
C PRO A 193 -8.16 -25.59 -1.92
N GLN A 194 -7.93 -26.84 -2.33
CA GLN A 194 -8.99 -27.78 -2.70
C GLN A 194 -9.62 -28.50 -1.52
N SER A 195 -8.86 -28.66 -0.43
CA SER A 195 -9.34 -29.35 0.78
C SER A 195 -9.81 -28.37 1.85
N GLU A 196 -9.32 -27.12 1.82
CA GLU A 196 -9.61 -26.13 2.85
C GLU A 196 -10.47 -24.95 2.31
N PRO A 197 -11.79 -24.96 2.58
CA PRO A 197 -12.75 -23.94 2.13
C PRO A 197 -12.38 -22.49 2.45
N HIS A 198 -11.90 -22.19 3.67
CA HIS A 198 -11.54 -20.83 4.08
C HIS A 198 -10.33 -20.32 3.30
N LEU A 199 -9.32 -21.18 3.10
CA LEU A 199 -8.17 -20.87 2.24
C LEU A 199 -8.62 -20.64 0.80
N SER A 200 -9.49 -21.51 0.27
CA SER A 200 -10.07 -21.38 -1.07
C SER A 200 -10.81 -20.05 -1.26
N GLY A 201 -11.62 -19.67 -0.27
CA GLY A 201 -12.37 -18.41 -0.27
C GLY A 201 -11.44 -17.19 -0.18
N MET A 202 -10.38 -17.24 0.62
CA MET A 202 -9.37 -16.17 0.68
C MET A 202 -8.60 -16.02 -0.64
N LEU A 203 -8.18 -17.13 -1.26
CA LEU A 203 -7.49 -17.09 -2.54
C LEU A 203 -8.39 -16.59 -3.67
N THR A 204 -9.65 -17.04 -3.69
CA THR A 204 -10.67 -16.52 -4.61
C THR A 204 -10.84 -15.01 -4.43
N SER A 205 -10.79 -14.55 -3.18
CA SER A 205 -10.91 -13.14 -2.86
C SER A 205 -9.76 -12.29 -3.42
N ILE A 206 -8.55 -12.80 -3.24
CA ILE A 206 -7.33 -12.16 -3.72
C ILE A 206 -7.30 -12.16 -5.25
N ARG A 207 -7.65 -13.29 -5.89
CA ARG A 207 -7.80 -13.42 -7.35
C ARG A 207 -8.77 -12.36 -7.89
N ALA A 208 -9.98 -12.29 -7.36
CA ALA A 208 -11.01 -11.35 -7.81
C ALA A 208 -10.55 -9.89 -7.69
N ALA A 209 -9.88 -9.53 -6.58
CA ALA A 209 -9.35 -8.18 -6.40
C ALA A 209 -8.22 -7.84 -7.37
N GLN A 210 -7.27 -8.74 -7.62
CA GLN A 210 -6.18 -8.49 -8.56
C GLN A 210 -6.68 -8.40 -10.02
N LEU A 211 -7.66 -9.24 -10.42
CA LEU A 211 -8.32 -9.13 -11.72
C LEU A 211 -9.10 -7.82 -11.85
N GLY A 212 -9.79 -7.40 -10.79
CA GLY A 212 -10.47 -6.10 -10.73
C GLY A 212 -9.49 -4.92 -10.92
N ASP A 213 -8.34 -4.97 -10.25
CA ASP A 213 -7.27 -3.96 -10.38
C ASP A 213 -6.64 -3.95 -11.79
N LEU A 214 -6.48 -5.11 -12.43
CA LEU A 214 -6.07 -5.20 -13.84
C LEU A 214 -7.09 -4.49 -14.74
N ARG A 215 -8.39 -4.79 -14.58
CA ARG A 215 -9.46 -4.18 -15.37
C ARG A 215 -9.53 -2.65 -15.17
N GLU A 216 -9.57 -2.20 -13.92
CA GLU A 216 -9.85 -0.79 -13.59
C GLU A 216 -8.62 0.11 -13.66
N ARG A 217 -7.41 -0.43 -13.53
CA ARG A 217 -6.18 0.37 -13.36
C ARG A 217 -4.99 -0.09 -14.19
N ALA A 218 -5.14 -1.18 -14.97
CA ALA A 218 -4.03 -1.84 -15.65
C ALA A 218 -2.86 -2.13 -14.68
N ARG A 219 -3.20 -2.60 -13.47
CA ARG A 219 -2.25 -2.84 -12.39
C ARG A 219 -1.50 -4.16 -12.60
N ILE A 220 -0.56 -4.17 -13.55
CA ILE A 220 0.20 -5.37 -13.93
C ILE A 220 1.37 -5.57 -12.97
N PHE A 221 1.47 -6.75 -12.35
CA PHE A 221 2.56 -7.11 -11.46
C PHE A 221 3.90 -7.22 -12.21
N VAL A 222 4.97 -6.69 -11.61
CA VAL A 222 6.33 -6.76 -12.15
C VAL A 222 7.22 -7.49 -11.15
N PRO A 223 7.59 -8.78 -11.40
CA PRO A 223 8.41 -9.56 -10.47
C PRO A 223 9.75 -8.88 -10.13
N SER A 224 10.42 -8.36 -11.15
CA SER A 224 11.69 -7.62 -11.08
C SER A 224 11.48 -6.11 -10.83
N GLY A 225 10.44 -5.75 -10.07
CA GLY A 225 10.14 -4.36 -9.74
C GLY A 225 9.64 -4.17 -8.32
N ARG A 226 9.83 -2.96 -7.79
CA ARG A 226 9.42 -2.55 -6.44
C ARG A 226 8.91 -1.11 -6.43
N TRP A 227 8.08 -0.78 -5.44
CA TRP A 227 7.85 0.61 -5.04
C TRP A 227 8.78 0.95 -3.87
N LEU A 228 9.68 1.91 -4.06
CA LEU A 228 10.74 2.21 -3.10
C LEU A 228 10.67 3.66 -2.63
N MET A 229 10.89 3.88 -1.34
CA MET A 229 11.03 5.23 -0.79
C MET A 229 12.33 5.87 -1.26
N GLY A 230 12.28 7.13 -1.68
CA GLY A 230 13.47 7.89 -2.03
C GLY A 230 14.38 8.13 -0.82
N CYS A 231 15.68 7.91 -0.99
CA CYS A 231 16.74 8.18 -0.02
C CYS A 231 17.93 8.86 -0.71
N LEU A 232 18.89 9.34 0.08
CA LEU A 232 20.05 10.09 -0.41
C LEU A 232 21.35 9.41 0.00
N ASP A 233 22.32 9.37 -0.91
CA ASP A 233 23.68 8.95 -0.63
C ASP A 233 24.45 10.06 0.13
N GLU A 234 24.49 9.96 1.44
CA GLU A 234 25.26 10.86 2.32
C GLU A 234 26.78 10.69 2.19
N LEU A 235 27.27 9.58 1.61
CA LEU A 235 28.70 9.36 1.37
C LEU A 235 29.19 10.14 0.14
N GLY A 236 28.30 10.43 -0.81
CA GLY A 236 28.61 11.20 -2.01
C GLY A 236 29.46 10.44 -3.01
N ILE A 237 29.31 9.12 -3.05
CA ILE A 237 30.04 8.20 -3.92
C ILE A 237 29.30 8.02 -5.26
N LEU A 238 27.96 7.98 -5.24
CA LEU A 238 27.15 7.85 -6.44
C LEU A 238 27.36 9.08 -7.35
N ARG A 239 27.53 8.81 -8.64
CA ARG A 239 27.64 9.84 -9.69
C ARG A 239 26.27 10.13 -10.30
N GLN A 240 26.18 11.23 -11.06
CA GLN A 240 24.99 11.51 -11.86
C GLN A 240 24.71 10.35 -12.84
N GLY A 241 23.45 9.95 -12.93
CA GLY A 241 22.99 8.81 -13.71
C GLY A 241 23.04 7.49 -12.96
N GLN A 242 23.58 7.46 -11.74
CA GLN A 242 23.66 6.24 -10.91
C GLN A 242 22.64 6.25 -9.78
N CYS A 243 22.32 5.07 -9.26
CA CYS A 243 21.57 4.89 -8.02
C CYS A 243 22.07 3.65 -7.28
N PHE A 244 21.70 3.52 -6.00
CA PHE A 244 21.86 2.28 -5.27
C PHE A 244 20.49 1.71 -4.88
N VAL A 245 20.31 0.42 -5.12
CA VAL A 245 19.07 -0.32 -4.82
C VAL A 245 19.44 -1.68 -4.25
N GLN A 246 18.94 -1.95 -3.05
CA GLN A 246 19.00 -3.25 -2.41
C GLN A 246 17.58 -3.58 -1.94
N VAL A 247 17.09 -4.77 -2.28
CA VAL A 247 15.71 -5.17 -2.00
C VAL A 247 15.69 -6.40 -1.09
N SER A 248 14.69 -6.46 -0.22
CA SER A 248 14.35 -7.68 0.49
C SER A 248 13.56 -8.64 -0.42
N ASN A 249 13.88 -9.92 -0.31
CA ASN A 249 13.13 -11.00 -0.94
C ASN A 249 12.38 -11.78 0.15
N PRO A 250 11.05 -11.87 0.08
CA PRO A 250 10.27 -12.60 1.07
C PRO A 250 10.61 -14.08 1.01
N SER A 251 10.75 -14.68 2.19
CA SER A 251 11.00 -16.10 2.40
C SER A 251 9.81 -16.78 3.07
N LEU A 252 9.76 -18.11 3.01
CA LEU A 252 8.76 -18.91 3.74
C LEU A 252 8.82 -18.65 5.25
N GLU A 253 10.03 -18.52 5.80
CA GLU A 253 10.27 -18.32 7.22
C GLU A 253 9.71 -16.98 7.72
N ASP A 254 9.67 -15.95 6.85
CA ASP A 254 9.08 -14.64 7.17
C ASP A 254 7.59 -14.73 7.57
N CYS A 255 6.88 -15.78 7.12
CA CYS A 255 5.46 -15.97 7.45
C CYS A 255 5.23 -16.41 8.90
N PHE A 256 6.22 -17.06 9.53
CA PHE A 256 6.10 -17.62 10.88
C PHE A 256 6.78 -16.81 11.97
N VAL A 257 7.48 -15.73 11.62
CA VAL A 257 8.30 -14.98 12.60
C VAL A 257 7.47 -14.40 13.76
N LYS A 258 6.18 -14.13 13.53
CA LYS A 258 5.25 -13.65 14.57
C LYS A 258 4.65 -14.77 15.44
N HIS A 259 4.93 -16.03 15.13
CA HIS A 259 4.28 -17.21 15.72
C HIS A 259 5.21 -18.12 16.53
N GLY A 260 6.44 -17.69 16.83
CA GLY A 260 7.30 -18.36 17.81
C GLY A 260 8.76 -17.92 17.76
N SER A 261 9.44 -17.98 18.91
CA SER A 261 10.87 -17.67 19.04
C SER A 261 11.78 -18.58 18.19
N LYS A 262 11.32 -19.79 17.85
CA LYS A 262 12.03 -20.73 16.96
C LYS A 262 12.16 -20.25 15.51
N PHE A 263 11.38 -19.24 15.09
CA PHE A 263 11.39 -18.68 13.73
C PHE A 263 11.98 -17.26 13.68
N SER A 264 12.63 -16.80 14.75
CA SER A 264 13.17 -15.43 14.87
C SER A 264 14.57 -15.26 14.29
N GLU A 265 15.25 -16.33 13.88
CA GLU A 265 16.62 -16.30 13.33
C GLU A 265 16.63 -16.24 11.78
N THR A 266 15.72 -15.48 11.17
CA THR A 266 15.72 -15.30 9.72
C THR A 266 16.86 -14.37 9.28
N ASN A 267 17.82 -14.91 8.53
CA ASN A 267 18.78 -14.10 7.78
C ASN A 267 18.04 -13.35 6.67
N LYS A 268 18.04 -12.02 6.72
CA LYS A 268 17.42 -11.19 5.68
C LYS A 268 18.00 -11.54 4.30
N ASN A 269 17.17 -12.07 3.42
CA ASN A 269 17.53 -12.34 2.03
C ASN A 269 17.55 -11.02 1.25
N LEU A 270 18.67 -10.30 1.33
CA LEU A 270 18.88 -9.04 0.65
C LEU A 270 19.59 -9.24 -0.69
N GLN A 271 19.07 -8.63 -1.74
CA GLN A 271 19.67 -8.66 -3.07
C GLN A 271 20.04 -7.24 -3.50
N VAL A 272 21.32 -7.03 -3.77
CA VAL A 272 21.81 -5.80 -4.41
C VAL A 272 21.54 -5.88 -5.91
N ILE A 273 20.84 -4.87 -6.44
CA ILE A 273 20.51 -4.77 -7.85
C ILE A 273 21.65 -4.06 -8.59
N LYS A 274 22.02 -4.58 -9.77
CA LYS A 274 23.11 -4.06 -10.62
C LYS A 274 22.62 -3.91 -12.05
N GLY A 275 23.12 -2.90 -12.75
CA GLY A 275 22.79 -2.66 -14.16
C GLY A 275 21.72 -1.59 -14.34
N LEU A 276 21.15 -1.49 -15.54
CA LEU A 276 20.19 -0.45 -15.86
C LEU A 276 18.85 -0.70 -15.16
N VAL A 277 18.25 0.37 -14.63
CA VAL A 277 16.92 0.36 -14.02
C VAL A 277 16.08 1.48 -14.60
N ALA A 278 14.79 1.23 -14.77
CA ALA A 278 13.81 2.26 -15.09
C ALA A 278 13.10 2.70 -13.81
N ILE A 279 13.03 4.01 -13.58
CA ILE A 279 12.34 4.60 -12.44
C ILE A 279 11.25 5.57 -12.90
N ALA A 280 10.14 5.63 -12.16
CA ALA A 280 9.06 6.58 -12.38
C ALA A 280 8.36 6.93 -11.06
N LYS A 281 7.83 8.15 -10.95
CA LYS A 281 7.06 8.61 -9.79
C LYS A 281 5.67 9.04 -10.22
N ASN A 282 4.63 8.48 -9.59
CA ASN A 282 3.26 8.86 -9.88
C ASN A 282 2.87 10.18 -9.16
N PRO A 283 2.03 11.02 -9.78
CA PRO A 283 1.61 10.93 -11.18
C PRO A 283 2.76 11.26 -12.13
N CYS A 284 2.92 10.47 -13.20
CA CYS A 284 3.90 10.71 -14.26
C CYS A 284 3.16 10.90 -15.59
N LEU A 285 3.43 12.00 -16.28
CA LEU A 285 2.73 12.37 -17.52
C LEU A 285 3.69 12.80 -18.61
N HIS A 286 4.82 13.42 -18.24
CA HIS A 286 5.84 13.77 -19.21
C HIS A 286 6.70 12.53 -19.50
N PRO A 287 7.02 12.20 -20.77
CA PRO A 287 7.91 11.06 -21.06
C PRO A 287 9.28 11.15 -20.37
N GLY A 288 9.71 12.35 -19.97
CA GLY A 288 10.95 12.59 -19.21
C GLY A 288 10.87 12.20 -17.74
N ASP A 289 9.66 11.91 -17.23
CA ASP A 289 9.41 11.44 -15.86
C ASP A 289 9.86 9.99 -15.66
N VAL A 290 9.99 9.22 -16.75
CA VAL A 290 10.66 7.92 -16.74
C VAL A 290 12.16 8.15 -16.87
N ARG A 291 12.92 7.80 -15.83
CA ARG A 291 14.38 7.92 -15.83
C ARG A 291 15.03 6.56 -15.93
N ILE A 292 16.05 6.46 -16.76
CA ILE A 292 16.92 5.28 -16.85
C ILE A 292 18.20 5.60 -16.11
N LEU A 293 18.46 4.87 -15.02
CA LEU A 293 19.64 5.02 -14.17
C LEU A 293 20.44 3.72 -14.15
N GLU A 294 21.69 3.79 -13.75
CA GLU A 294 22.56 2.64 -13.50
C GLU A 294 22.58 2.31 -12.00
N ALA A 295 22.03 1.17 -11.62
CA ALA A 295 22.16 0.62 -10.28
C ALA A 295 23.57 0.07 -10.08
N VAL A 296 24.28 0.61 -9.09
CA VAL A 296 25.65 0.24 -8.74
C VAL A 296 25.74 -0.20 -7.29
N ASP A 297 26.62 -1.17 -7.02
CA ASP A 297 26.86 -1.69 -5.69
C ASP A 297 27.95 -0.89 -4.98
N ILE A 298 27.58 -0.31 -3.85
CA ILE A 298 28.45 0.47 -2.99
C ILE A 298 28.37 -0.15 -1.60
N PRO A 299 29.42 -0.85 -1.12
CA PRO A 299 29.39 -1.52 0.17
C PRO A 299 29.02 -0.61 1.35
N GLY A 300 29.37 0.68 1.28
CA GLY A 300 28.99 1.68 2.28
C GLY A 300 27.49 1.97 2.37
N LEU A 301 26.70 1.57 1.38
CA LEU A 301 25.25 1.77 1.31
C LEU A 301 24.44 0.50 1.61
N ASN A 302 25.08 -0.65 1.84
CA ASN A 302 24.39 -1.95 2.06
C ASN A 302 23.52 -2.00 3.33
N HIS A 303 23.62 -1.02 4.21
CA HIS A 303 22.72 -0.87 5.36
C HIS A 303 21.35 -0.28 4.98
N LEU A 304 21.22 0.27 3.77
CA LEU A 304 19.99 0.80 3.19
C LEU A 304 19.35 -0.29 2.30
N TYR A 305 18.08 -0.60 2.52
CA TYR A 305 17.33 -1.60 1.75
C TYR A 305 15.86 -1.23 1.68
N ASP A 306 15.16 -1.74 0.66
CA ASP A 306 13.78 -1.37 0.36
C ASP A 306 13.58 0.16 0.21
N CYS A 307 14.63 0.83 -0.28
CA CYS A 307 14.66 2.23 -0.65
C CYS A 307 15.49 2.44 -1.92
N LEU A 308 15.21 3.52 -2.65
CA LEU A 308 15.98 3.96 -3.81
C LEU A 308 16.92 5.08 -3.38
N VAL A 309 18.22 4.85 -3.42
CA VAL A 309 19.22 5.83 -2.97
C VAL A 309 19.74 6.63 -4.15
N PHE A 310 19.53 7.94 -4.11
CA PHE A 310 19.92 8.89 -5.15
C PHE A 310 21.29 9.52 -4.87
N PRO A 311 22.02 9.94 -5.92
CA PRO A 311 23.27 10.67 -5.79
C PRO A 311 23.01 12.09 -5.29
N GLN A 312 23.94 12.59 -4.47
CA GLN A 312 24.04 14.03 -4.16
C GLN A 312 24.95 14.79 -5.15
N ASN A 313 25.46 14.11 -6.18
CA ASN A 313 26.33 14.66 -7.22
C ASN A 313 25.61 14.73 -8.57
N GLY A 314 25.85 15.79 -9.32
CA GLY A 314 25.34 15.98 -10.66
C GLY A 314 24.85 17.40 -10.89
N ASP A 315 24.31 17.64 -12.08
CA ASP A 315 23.79 18.95 -12.46
C ASP A 315 22.37 19.22 -11.94
N ARG A 316 21.54 18.17 -11.87
CA ARG A 316 20.15 18.22 -11.44
C ARG A 316 19.80 16.94 -10.64
N PRO A 317 19.07 17.03 -9.51
CA PRO A 317 18.66 15.85 -8.75
C PRO A 317 17.71 14.96 -9.55
N HIS A 318 17.93 13.65 -9.57
CA HIS A 318 17.04 12.71 -10.26
C HIS A 318 15.62 12.68 -9.69
N THR A 319 15.44 13.05 -8.43
CA THR A 319 14.12 13.27 -7.82
C THR A 319 13.37 14.39 -8.54
N ASN A 320 14.02 15.52 -8.77
CA ASN A 320 13.44 16.65 -9.50
C ASN A 320 13.22 16.33 -10.99
N GLU A 321 14.09 15.52 -11.61
CA GLU A 321 13.88 15.05 -12.98
C GLU A 321 12.63 14.16 -13.12
N ALA A 322 12.26 13.43 -12.06
CA ALA A 322 11.11 12.54 -12.03
C ALA A 322 9.87 13.23 -11.40
N SER A 323 9.04 13.88 -12.23
CA SER A 323 7.79 14.52 -11.77
C SER A 323 7.99 15.62 -10.71
N GLY A 324 9.13 16.33 -10.74
CA GLY A 324 9.40 17.44 -9.82
C GLY A 324 9.42 17.03 -8.35
N SER A 325 9.80 15.79 -8.07
CA SER A 325 9.71 15.16 -6.76
C SER A 325 10.81 15.63 -5.79
N ASP A 326 10.57 15.40 -4.50
CA ASP A 326 11.50 15.63 -3.39
C ASP A 326 11.68 14.35 -2.56
N LEU A 327 12.43 14.42 -1.46
CA LEU A 327 12.68 13.28 -0.57
C LEU A 327 11.84 13.36 0.72
N ASP A 328 10.62 13.91 0.66
CA ASP A 328 9.75 14.07 1.83
C ASP A 328 8.81 12.88 2.13
N GLY A 329 9.01 11.79 1.38
CA GLY A 329 8.31 10.51 1.50
C GLY A 329 7.75 9.96 0.19
N ASP A 330 8.19 10.51 -0.94
CA ASP A 330 7.78 10.04 -2.27
C ASP A 330 8.25 8.60 -2.53
N LEU A 331 7.37 7.84 -3.20
CA LEU A 331 7.61 6.46 -3.62
C LEU A 331 7.86 6.42 -5.13
N TYR A 332 8.87 5.66 -5.53
CA TYR A 332 9.28 5.47 -6.93
C TYR A 332 9.03 4.03 -7.33
N PHE A 333 8.41 3.84 -8.49
CA PHE A 333 8.44 2.56 -9.17
C PHE A 333 9.86 2.37 -9.69
N VAL A 334 10.47 1.24 -9.37
CA VAL A 334 11.81 0.87 -9.85
C VAL A 334 11.69 -0.53 -10.43
N THR A 335 12.15 -0.72 -11.67
CA THR A 335 12.24 -2.03 -12.29
C THR A 335 13.61 -2.24 -12.92
N TRP A 336 14.14 -3.46 -12.75
CA TRP A 336 15.33 -3.96 -13.43
C TRP A 336 14.98 -5.06 -14.45
N ASP A 337 13.72 -5.16 -14.86
CA ASP A 337 13.29 -5.97 -15.99
C ASP A 337 13.77 -5.33 -17.29
N GLU A 338 14.71 -5.98 -17.98
CA GLU A 338 15.27 -5.50 -19.26
C GLU A 338 14.19 -5.26 -20.33
N ASN A 339 13.05 -5.96 -20.27
CA ASN A 339 11.95 -5.77 -21.20
C ASN A 339 11.20 -4.45 -20.98
N LEU A 340 11.28 -3.87 -19.78
CA LEU A 340 10.64 -2.59 -19.45
C LEU A 340 11.58 -1.40 -19.59
N ILE A 341 12.85 -1.64 -19.91
CA ILE A 341 13.82 -0.58 -20.20
C ILE A 341 13.61 -0.15 -21.67
N PRO A 342 13.35 1.14 -21.94
CA PRO A 342 13.25 1.67 -23.29
C PRO A 342 14.45 1.24 -24.16
N PRO A 343 14.24 0.87 -25.44
CA PRO A 343 15.32 0.43 -26.32
C PRO A 343 16.47 1.42 -26.46
N SER A 344 16.19 2.73 -26.30
CA SER A 344 17.19 3.80 -26.29
C SER A 344 18.21 3.68 -25.15
N LYS A 345 17.84 2.96 -24.06
CA LYS A 345 18.60 2.84 -22.80
C LYS A 345 18.99 4.18 -22.19
N ARG A 346 18.25 5.24 -22.53
CA ARG A 346 18.53 6.62 -22.13
C ARG A 346 17.24 7.30 -21.71
N SER A 347 17.35 8.13 -20.68
CA SER A 347 16.25 8.98 -20.25
C SER A 347 15.94 10.04 -21.31
N TRP A 348 14.66 10.39 -21.46
CA TRP A 348 14.28 11.56 -22.25
C TRP A 348 14.62 12.85 -21.49
N VAL A 349 14.50 14.01 -22.16
CA VAL A 349 14.77 15.29 -21.49
C VAL A 349 13.69 15.52 -20.41
N PRO A 350 14.06 15.77 -19.15
CA PRO A 350 13.07 16.04 -18.10
C PRO A 350 12.39 17.39 -18.34
N MET A 351 11.13 17.50 -17.91
CA MET A 351 10.42 18.78 -17.95
C MET A 351 11.04 19.77 -16.96
N GLU A 352 10.94 21.07 -17.23
CA GLU A 352 11.32 22.10 -16.27
C GLU A 352 10.23 22.31 -15.22
N TYR A 353 10.51 21.87 -13.98
CA TYR A 353 9.62 22.03 -12.83
C TYR A 353 9.91 23.36 -12.11
N ALA A 354 9.78 24.48 -12.83
CA ALA A 354 10.03 25.79 -12.25
C ALA A 354 9.00 26.10 -11.15
N PRO A 355 9.43 26.43 -9.92
CA PRO A 355 8.51 26.75 -8.84
C PRO A 355 7.71 28.00 -9.19
N GLY A 356 6.37 27.89 -9.16
CA GLY A 356 5.49 29.02 -9.42
C GLY A 356 5.68 30.15 -8.39
N GLU A 357 5.53 31.40 -8.83
CA GLU A 357 5.63 32.57 -7.93
C GLU A 357 4.61 32.49 -6.79
N ALA A 358 5.10 32.40 -5.56
CA ALA A 358 4.26 32.33 -4.38
C ALA A 358 3.70 33.72 -4.04
N LYS A 359 2.38 33.90 -4.18
CA LYS A 359 1.70 35.15 -3.79
C LYS A 359 1.73 35.31 -2.26
N SER A 360 2.45 36.32 -1.78
CA SER A 360 2.51 36.63 -0.35
C SER A 360 1.68 37.87 -0.05
N LEU A 361 0.95 37.86 1.07
CA LEU A 361 0.23 39.03 1.54
C LEU A 361 1.21 40.03 2.18
N PRO A 362 0.93 41.35 2.11
CA PRO A 362 1.73 42.36 2.82
C PRO A 362 1.53 42.33 4.34
N ARG A 363 0.49 41.61 4.81
CA ARG A 363 0.13 41.41 6.21
C ARG A 363 0.14 39.93 6.56
N ASP A 364 0.02 39.61 7.85
CA ASP A 364 -0.16 38.24 8.31
C ASP A 364 -1.51 37.67 7.83
N VAL A 365 -1.52 36.35 7.62
CA VAL A 365 -2.68 35.60 7.15
C VAL A 365 -3.75 35.56 8.25
N LYS A 366 -4.98 35.91 7.90
CA LYS A 366 -6.16 35.82 8.76
C LYS A 366 -6.97 34.56 8.41
N HIS A 367 -7.79 34.11 9.35
CA HIS A 367 -8.69 32.96 9.14
C HIS A 367 -9.62 33.15 7.93
N SER A 368 -10.08 34.37 7.67
CA SER A 368 -10.90 34.70 6.50
C SER A 368 -10.19 34.39 5.18
N ASP A 369 -8.87 34.64 5.10
CA ASP A 369 -8.10 34.37 3.87
C ASP A 369 -8.00 32.87 3.61
N ILE A 370 -7.84 32.08 4.68
CA ILE A 370 -7.79 30.62 4.60
C ILE A 370 -9.13 30.05 4.14
N ILE A 371 -10.25 30.55 4.68
CA ILE A 371 -11.61 30.13 4.27
C ILE A 371 -11.86 30.46 2.79
N GLU A 372 -11.46 31.65 2.35
CA GLU A 372 -11.59 32.06 0.95
C GLU A 372 -10.71 31.18 0.04
N PHE A 373 -9.46 30.93 0.44
CA PHE A 373 -8.55 30.05 -0.28
C PHE A 373 -9.10 28.62 -0.38
N PHE A 374 -9.64 28.08 0.71
CA PHE A 374 -10.24 26.75 0.74
C PHE A 374 -11.45 26.66 -0.21
N SER A 375 -12.35 27.64 -0.15
CA SER A 375 -13.49 27.74 -1.06
C SER A 375 -13.06 27.79 -2.53
N LYS A 376 -12.01 28.56 -2.83
CA LYS A 376 -11.42 28.64 -4.18
C LYS A 376 -10.78 27.32 -4.59
N ASN A 377 -10.07 26.63 -3.71
CA ASN A 377 -9.46 25.33 -3.98
C ASN A 377 -10.51 24.29 -4.37
N MET A 378 -11.60 24.18 -3.59
CA MET A 378 -12.66 23.19 -3.83
C MET A 378 -13.32 23.32 -5.20
N VAL A 379 -13.47 24.56 -5.71
CA VAL A 379 -14.09 24.81 -7.02
C VAL A 379 -13.12 24.54 -8.18
N ASN A 380 -11.81 24.64 -7.94
CA ASN A 380 -10.78 24.62 -8.97
C ASN A 380 -9.90 23.36 -8.96
N GLU A 381 -10.31 22.30 -8.25
CA GLU A 381 -9.60 21.02 -8.24
C GLU A 381 -9.70 20.33 -9.62
N SER A 382 -8.68 20.54 -10.48
CA SER A 382 -8.67 20.06 -11.87
C SER A 382 -7.64 18.96 -12.14
N LEU A 383 -6.79 18.60 -11.19
CA LEU A 383 -5.67 17.67 -11.39
C LEU A 383 -6.12 16.30 -11.93
N GLY A 384 -7.14 15.70 -11.32
CA GLY A 384 -7.67 14.41 -11.79
C GLY A 384 -8.26 14.49 -13.20
N ALA A 385 -8.91 15.61 -13.55
CA ALA A 385 -9.45 15.84 -14.89
C ALA A 385 -8.33 16.03 -15.93
N ILE A 386 -7.25 16.72 -15.58
CA ILE A 386 -6.06 16.90 -16.43
C ILE A 386 -5.37 15.55 -16.68
N CYS A 387 -5.15 14.75 -15.63
CA CYS A 387 -4.55 13.42 -15.76
C CYS A 387 -5.41 12.49 -16.65
N ASN A 388 -6.74 12.54 -16.48
CA ASN A 388 -7.66 11.79 -17.34
C ASN A 388 -7.61 12.26 -18.78
N ALA A 389 -7.57 13.57 -19.02
CA ALA A 389 -7.44 14.13 -20.36
C ALA A 389 -6.14 13.68 -21.03
N HIS A 390 -5.03 13.67 -20.29
CA HIS A 390 -3.73 13.19 -20.78
C HIS A 390 -3.82 11.75 -21.30
N VAL A 391 -4.42 10.85 -20.52
CA VAL A 391 -4.62 9.45 -20.95
C VAL A 391 -5.45 9.36 -22.23
N VAL A 392 -6.48 10.20 -22.38
CA VAL A 392 -7.32 10.21 -23.59
C VAL A 392 -6.55 10.71 -24.82
N HIS A 393 -5.82 11.83 -24.70
CA HIS A 393 -5.05 12.37 -25.83
C HIS A 393 -3.89 11.46 -26.22
N ALA A 394 -3.22 10.84 -25.24
CA ALA A 394 -2.18 9.86 -25.49
C ALA A 394 -2.71 8.58 -26.15
N ASP A 395 -3.96 8.19 -25.89
CA ASP A 395 -4.58 7.05 -26.57
C ASP A 395 -4.96 7.36 -28.02
N LEU A 396 -5.39 8.60 -28.31
CA LEU A 396 -5.81 9.03 -29.65
C LEU A 396 -4.66 9.38 -30.59
N SER A 397 -3.54 9.87 -30.07
CA SER A 397 -2.39 10.30 -30.88
C SER A 397 -1.48 9.13 -31.23
N GLU A 398 -0.98 9.05 -32.45
CA GLU A 398 0.03 8.04 -32.82
C GLU A 398 1.34 8.21 -32.01
N ASP A 399 1.72 9.46 -31.70
CA ASP A 399 2.91 9.79 -30.90
C ASP A 399 2.71 9.55 -29.39
N GLY A 400 1.51 9.15 -28.98
CA GLY A 400 1.22 8.81 -27.58
C GLY A 400 1.45 9.97 -26.62
N ALA A 401 2.28 9.74 -25.60
CA ALA A 401 2.61 10.78 -24.60
C ALA A 401 3.58 11.85 -25.12
N LEU A 402 4.19 11.65 -26.30
CA LEU A 402 5.07 12.64 -26.94
C LEU A 402 4.27 13.73 -27.67
N ASP A 403 2.96 13.54 -27.85
CA ASP A 403 2.07 14.53 -28.49
C ASP A 403 2.10 15.88 -27.75
N GLU A 404 2.10 16.98 -28.51
CA GLU A 404 2.15 18.34 -27.95
C GLU A 404 1.03 18.62 -26.93
N LYS A 405 -0.17 18.05 -27.13
CA LYS A 405 -1.28 18.17 -26.17
C LYS A 405 -0.97 17.47 -24.86
N CYS A 406 -0.32 16.31 -24.92
CA CYS A 406 0.10 15.54 -23.75
C CYS A 406 1.19 16.30 -22.97
N ILE A 407 2.18 16.85 -23.66
CA ILE A 407 3.22 17.70 -23.04
C ILE A 407 2.59 18.92 -22.34
N LYS A 408 1.69 19.64 -23.02
CA LYS A 408 0.96 20.78 -22.42
C LYS A 408 0.10 20.36 -21.22
N LEU A 409 -0.51 19.18 -21.26
CA LEU A 409 -1.26 18.63 -20.12
C LEU A 409 -0.35 18.27 -18.95
N ALA A 410 0.86 17.76 -19.20
CA ALA A 410 1.85 17.48 -18.17
C ALA A 410 2.30 18.78 -17.45
N GLU A 411 2.55 19.86 -18.19
CA GLU A 411 2.87 21.18 -17.63
C GLU A 411 1.74 21.73 -16.74
N LEU A 412 0.49 21.59 -17.21
CA LEU A 412 -0.70 22.00 -16.45
C LEU A 412 -0.86 21.16 -15.18
N ALA A 413 -0.60 19.86 -15.26
CA ALA A 413 -0.66 18.96 -14.11
C ALA A 413 0.40 19.30 -13.06
N ALA A 414 1.65 19.55 -13.46
CA ALA A 414 2.71 19.98 -12.55
C ALA A 414 2.35 21.28 -11.83
N THR A 415 1.81 22.25 -12.57
CA THR A 415 1.32 23.51 -11.97
C THR A 415 0.15 23.26 -10.99
N ALA A 416 -0.75 22.32 -11.31
CA ALA A 416 -1.90 21.99 -10.47
C ALA A 416 -1.50 21.27 -9.18
N VAL A 417 -0.47 20.40 -9.20
CA VAL A 417 0.09 19.75 -8.01
C VAL A 417 0.64 20.78 -7.02
N ASP A 418 1.26 21.84 -7.52
CA ASP A 418 1.81 22.92 -6.71
C ASP A 418 0.78 23.98 -6.31
N PHE A 419 -0.49 23.86 -6.72
CA PHE A 419 -1.55 24.79 -6.34
C PHE A 419 -1.66 24.98 -4.80
N PRO A 420 -1.65 23.93 -3.96
CA PRO A 420 -1.72 24.09 -2.50
C PRO A 420 -0.50 24.80 -1.90
N LYS A 421 0.61 24.90 -2.64
CA LYS A 421 1.84 25.58 -2.21
C LYS A 421 1.96 27.00 -2.78
N THR A 422 1.46 27.24 -3.99
CA THR A 422 1.66 28.48 -4.75
C THR A 422 0.42 29.36 -4.79
N GLY A 423 -0.77 28.74 -4.77
CA GLY A 423 -2.07 29.38 -4.97
C GLY A 423 -2.42 29.72 -6.43
N LYS A 424 -1.69 29.17 -7.41
CA LYS A 424 -1.90 29.44 -8.85
C LYS A 424 -2.95 28.51 -9.46
N ILE A 425 -4.17 29.01 -9.66
CA ILE A 425 -5.28 28.24 -10.25
C ILE A 425 -4.93 27.83 -11.69
N VAL A 426 -5.16 26.56 -12.01
CA VAL A 426 -4.98 26.00 -13.35
C VAL A 426 -6.34 25.69 -13.96
N THR A 427 -6.62 26.32 -15.10
CA THR A 427 -7.80 26.04 -15.92
C THR A 427 -7.38 25.29 -17.17
N MET A 428 -7.89 24.08 -17.36
CA MET A 428 -7.65 23.32 -18.59
C MET A 428 -8.34 24.01 -19.78
N PRO A 429 -7.59 24.37 -20.84
CA PRO A 429 -8.13 24.93 -22.06
C PRO A 429 -9.21 24.04 -22.71
N ALA A 430 -10.15 24.64 -23.44
CA ALA A 430 -11.29 23.92 -24.01
C ALA A 430 -10.86 22.87 -25.04
N GLU A 431 -9.80 23.14 -25.79
CA GLU A 431 -9.23 22.23 -26.79
C GLU A 431 -8.59 20.97 -26.18
N LEU A 432 -8.20 21.01 -24.90
CA LEU A 432 -7.63 19.88 -24.19
C LEU A 432 -8.70 19.05 -23.45
N LYS A 433 -9.96 19.50 -23.39
CA LYS A 433 -11.06 18.77 -22.74
C LYS A 433 -11.57 17.65 -23.65
N PRO A 434 -11.45 16.36 -23.25
CA PRO A 434 -11.98 15.26 -24.04
C PRO A 434 -13.51 15.27 -24.06
N LYS A 435 -14.08 14.95 -25.23
CA LYS A 435 -15.53 14.76 -25.42
C LYS A 435 -15.94 13.31 -25.30
N LEU A 436 -15.07 12.40 -25.76
CA LEU A 436 -15.21 10.96 -25.68
C LEU A 436 -14.03 10.39 -24.90
N TYR A 437 -14.22 9.23 -24.29
CA TYR A 437 -13.23 8.54 -23.46
C TYR A 437 -12.98 7.14 -24.00
N PRO A 438 -11.78 6.57 -23.85
CA PRO A 438 -11.54 5.20 -24.26
C PRO A 438 -12.33 4.23 -23.36
N ASP A 439 -12.73 3.10 -23.95
CA ASP A 439 -13.55 2.05 -23.32
C ASP A 439 -13.02 1.55 -21.98
N PHE A 440 -11.70 1.50 -21.81
CA PHE A 440 -11.08 1.11 -20.54
C PHE A 440 -11.30 2.10 -19.39
N MET A 441 -11.77 3.32 -19.64
CA MET A 441 -12.12 4.30 -18.59
C MET A 441 -13.52 4.08 -18.00
N GLY A 442 -14.30 3.12 -18.51
CA GLY A 442 -15.57 2.71 -17.91
C GLY A 442 -16.64 3.81 -17.92
N LYS A 443 -16.66 4.64 -18.96
CA LYS A 443 -17.74 5.61 -19.20
C LYS A 443 -18.92 4.91 -19.90
N GLU A 444 -20.07 5.57 -19.91
CA GLU A 444 -21.24 5.11 -20.65
C GLU A 444 -20.93 4.94 -22.14
N GLU A 445 -21.64 4.05 -22.84
CA GLU A 445 -21.35 3.71 -24.24
C GLU A 445 -21.37 4.95 -25.16
N PHE A 446 -22.33 5.86 -24.97
CA PHE A 446 -22.45 7.10 -25.75
C PHE A 446 -21.32 8.11 -25.51
N GLN A 447 -20.54 7.94 -24.44
CA GLN A 447 -19.37 8.77 -24.10
C GLN A 447 -18.05 8.05 -24.34
N SER A 448 -18.09 6.87 -24.95
CA SER A 448 -16.94 5.97 -25.07
C SER A 448 -16.57 5.69 -26.52
N TYR A 449 -15.28 5.43 -26.77
CA TYR A 449 -14.76 4.88 -28.02
C TYR A 449 -13.89 3.65 -27.74
N ARG A 450 -13.78 2.74 -28.71
CA ARG A 450 -12.94 1.55 -28.58
C ARG A 450 -11.47 1.93 -28.81
N SER A 451 -10.63 1.87 -27.78
CA SER A 451 -9.19 2.15 -27.90
C SER A 451 -8.48 1.08 -28.75
N GLY A 452 -7.67 1.52 -29.72
CA GLY A 452 -6.83 0.65 -30.55
C GLY A 452 -5.50 0.26 -29.91
N LYS A 453 -5.09 0.95 -28.84
CA LYS A 453 -3.78 0.79 -28.19
C LYS A 453 -3.78 -0.32 -27.14
N ILE A 454 -2.60 -0.60 -26.58
CA ILE A 454 -2.38 -1.67 -25.61
C ILE A 454 -3.32 -1.59 -24.40
N LEU A 455 -3.58 -0.42 -23.82
CA LEU A 455 -4.47 -0.31 -22.66
C LEU A 455 -5.91 -0.78 -22.96
N GLY A 456 -6.44 -0.44 -24.14
CA GLY A 456 -7.74 -0.94 -24.59
C GLY A 456 -7.74 -2.46 -24.79
N LYS A 457 -6.67 -3.00 -25.40
CA LYS A 457 -6.52 -4.45 -25.62
C LYS A 457 -6.47 -5.21 -24.29
N LEU A 458 -5.66 -4.74 -23.35
CA LEU A 458 -5.50 -5.29 -22.00
C LEU A 458 -6.83 -5.30 -21.25
N TYR A 459 -7.55 -4.17 -21.27
CA TYR A 459 -8.84 -4.04 -20.61
C TYR A 459 -9.88 -5.04 -21.12
N ARG A 460 -10.05 -5.14 -22.44
CA ARG A 460 -11.05 -6.03 -23.04
C ARG A 460 -10.76 -7.50 -22.73
N LYS A 461 -9.48 -7.91 -22.77
CA LYS A 461 -9.06 -9.26 -22.40
C LYS A 461 -9.50 -9.65 -20.98
N ILE A 462 -9.38 -8.72 -20.02
CA ILE A 462 -9.82 -8.97 -18.63
C ILE A 462 -11.32 -8.82 -18.50
N LYS A 463 -11.97 -7.89 -19.21
CA LYS A 463 -13.43 -7.76 -19.17
C LYS A 463 -14.09 -9.08 -19.57
N ASP A 464 -13.64 -9.68 -20.66
CA ASP A 464 -14.17 -10.95 -21.15
C ASP A 464 -13.94 -12.08 -20.13
N ALA A 465 -12.72 -12.19 -19.57
CA ALA A 465 -12.41 -13.21 -18.54
C ALA A 465 -13.14 -12.99 -17.21
N TYR A 466 -13.23 -11.74 -16.75
CA TYR A 466 -13.85 -11.37 -15.47
C TYR A 466 -15.36 -11.61 -15.49
N ASP A 467 -16.03 -11.32 -16.60
CA ASP A 467 -17.48 -11.50 -16.71
C ASP A 467 -17.83 -13.01 -16.74
N GLU A 468 -17.00 -13.86 -17.37
CA GLU A 468 -17.11 -15.33 -17.32
C GLU A 468 -16.81 -15.89 -15.91
N ASP A 469 -15.75 -15.40 -15.26
CA ASP A 469 -15.33 -15.85 -13.93
C ASP A 469 -16.23 -15.35 -12.80
N TYR A 470 -16.82 -14.16 -12.89
CA TYR A 470 -17.71 -13.62 -11.87
C TYR A 470 -18.98 -14.47 -11.74
N GLU A 471 -19.52 -14.94 -12.87
CA GLU A 471 -20.62 -15.90 -12.88
C GLU A 471 -20.18 -17.26 -12.33
N ALA A 472 -19.02 -17.78 -12.71
CA ALA A 472 -18.51 -19.06 -12.19
C ALA A 472 -18.17 -19.03 -10.68
N SER A 473 -17.52 -17.96 -10.20
CA SER A 473 -17.09 -17.77 -8.80
C SER A 473 -18.26 -17.54 -7.85
N SER A 474 -19.37 -16.99 -8.36
CA SER A 474 -20.63 -16.93 -7.62
C SER A 474 -21.23 -18.32 -7.38
N GLY A 475 -20.85 -19.32 -8.19
CA GLY A 475 -21.26 -20.72 -8.09
C GLY A 475 -20.29 -21.65 -7.36
N VAL A 476 -19.03 -21.26 -7.12
CA VAL A 476 -18.08 -22.02 -6.26
C VAL A 476 -18.39 -21.72 -4.79
N ALA A 477 -19.56 -22.16 -4.35
CA ALA A 477 -19.82 -22.44 -2.95
C ALA A 477 -19.57 -23.94 -2.78
N PHE A 478 -18.71 -24.33 -1.85
CA PHE A 478 -18.81 -25.69 -1.31
C PHE A 478 -20.26 -25.87 -0.89
N SER A 479 -20.97 -26.80 -1.54
CA SER A 479 -22.28 -27.24 -1.09
C SER A 479 -22.13 -27.59 0.39
N SER A 480 -23.02 -27.07 1.24
CA SER A 480 -22.98 -27.26 2.70
C SER A 480 -23.02 -28.75 3.13
N LYS A 481 -23.21 -29.68 2.19
CA LYS A 481 -23.19 -31.13 2.38
C LYS A 481 -21.81 -31.78 2.17
N GLU A 482 -20.81 -31.07 1.65
CA GLU A 482 -19.50 -31.64 1.25
C GLU A 482 -18.30 -30.78 1.70
N ILE A 483 -18.34 -30.24 2.92
CA ILE A 483 -17.14 -29.64 3.53
C ILE A 483 -16.14 -30.77 3.83
N PRO A 484 -14.92 -30.76 3.26
CA PRO A 484 -13.89 -31.74 3.60
C PRO A 484 -13.53 -31.61 5.09
N TYR A 485 -13.40 -32.75 5.76
CA TYR A 485 -13.07 -32.80 7.18
C TYR A 485 -11.74 -33.52 7.38
N ASP A 486 -10.76 -32.82 7.94
CA ASP A 486 -9.42 -33.30 8.19
C ASP A 486 -9.33 -33.95 9.57
N ARG A 487 -9.06 -35.26 9.58
CA ARG A 487 -8.94 -36.03 10.83
C ARG A 487 -7.60 -35.82 11.52
N ASP A 488 -6.58 -35.32 10.82
CA ASP A 488 -5.27 -35.06 11.41
C ASP A 488 -5.32 -33.88 12.40
N LEU A 489 -6.36 -33.05 12.30
CA LEU A 489 -6.66 -31.97 13.25
C LEU A 489 -7.48 -32.42 14.47
N GLU A 490 -7.80 -33.72 14.59
CA GLU A 490 -8.43 -34.29 15.80
C GLU A 490 -7.39 -34.67 16.85
N ILE A 491 -7.31 -33.86 17.91
CA ILE A 491 -6.38 -34.10 19.02
C ILE A 491 -7.11 -34.78 20.18
N PRO A 492 -6.58 -35.91 20.71
CA PRO A 492 -7.16 -36.57 21.89
C PRO A 492 -7.27 -35.63 23.10
N GLY A 493 -8.44 -35.62 23.74
CA GLY A 493 -8.76 -34.72 24.86
C GLY A 493 -9.49 -33.43 24.45
N SER A 494 -9.70 -33.19 23.15
CA SER A 494 -10.50 -32.07 22.66
C SER A 494 -11.98 -32.11 23.08
N ALA A 495 -12.51 -33.30 23.38
CA ALA A 495 -13.91 -33.51 23.76
C ALA A 495 -14.36 -32.62 24.94
N ASN A 496 -13.45 -32.34 25.87
CA ASN A 496 -13.72 -31.49 27.04
C ASN A 496 -14.01 -30.04 26.67
N PHE A 497 -13.53 -29.57 25.51
CA PHE A 497 -13.67 -28.18 25.05
C PHE A 497 -14.78 -28.01 24.02
N ILE A 498 -15.43 -29.08 23.55
CA ILE A 498 -16.41 -29.01 22.44
C ILE A 498 -17.64 -28.15 22.81
N ALA A 499 -18.14 -28.26 24.05
CA ALA A 499 -19.30 -27.49 24.48
C ALA A 499 -19.03 -25.98 24.47
N ASP A 500 -17.89 -25.58 25.04
CA ASP A 500 -17.46 -24.18 25.07
C ASP A 500 -17.12 -23.66 23.67
N ALA A 501 -16.46 -24.49 22.84
CA ALA A 501 -16.17 -24.18 21.46
C ALA A 501 -17.44 -23.92 20.64
N TRP A 502 -18.50 -24.70 20.86
CA TRP A 502 -19.79 -24.49 20.20
C TRP A 502 -20.43 -23.15 20.59
N ASN A 503 -20.42 -22.80 21.87
CA ASN A 503 -20.96 -21.52 22.34
C ASN A 503 -20.16 -20.34 21.76
N CYS A 504 -18.83 -20.45 21.73
CA CYS A 504 -17.95 -19.46 21.12
C CYS A 504 -18.24 -19.31 19.62
N LYS A 505 -18.41 -20.42 18.90
CA LYS A 505 -18.75 -20.39 17.47
C LYS A 505 -20.08 -19.68 17.22
N CYS A 506 -21.13 -20.01 17.97
CA CYS A 506 -22.44 -19.34 17.82
C CYS A 506 -22.33 -17.82 18.06
N ALA A 507 -21.59 -17.42 19.10
CA ALA A 507 -21.35 -16.00 19.39
C ALA A 507 -20.55 -15.31 18.28
N TYR A 508 -19.52 -15.97 17.75
CA TYR A 508 -18.71 -15.48 16.64
C TYR A 508 -19.55 -15.29 15.38
N ASP A 509 -20.28 -16.32 14.95
CA ASP A 509 -21.13 -16.29 13.77
C ASP A 509 -22.19 -15.20 13.88
N GLY A 510 -22.81 -15.03 15.05
CA GLY A 510 -23.80 -13.98 15.28
C GLY A 510 -23.21 -12.57 15.11
N GLN A 511 -22.06 -12.30 15.75
CA GLN A 511 -21.39 -11.00 15.64
C GLN A 511 -20.84 -10.74 14.24
N LEU A 512 -20.25 -11.76 13.60
CA LEU A 512 -19.73 -11.67 12.24
C LEU A 512 -20.84 -11.42 11.23
N ASN A 513 -21.94 -12.18 11.27
CA ASN A 513 -23.07 -11.99 10.35
C ASN A 513 -23.73 -10.62 10.53
N CYS A 514 -23.83 -10.12 11.76
CA CYS A 514 -24.29 -8.76 12.02
C CYS A 514 -23.36 -7.72 11.36
N LEU A 515 -22.05 -7.88 11.53
CA LEU A 515 -21.04 -7.01 10.92
C LEU A 515 -21.10 -7.05 9.39
N LEU A 516 -21.11 -8.24 8.79
CA LEU A 516 -21.21 -8.41 7.34
C LEU A 516 -22.52 -7.82 6.79
N GLY A 517 -23.65 -8.06 7.46
CA GLY A 517 -24.95 -7.51 7.11
C GLY A 517 -25.00 -5.97 7.17
N GLN A 518 -24.39 -5.36 8.18
CA GLN A 518 -24.31 -3.90 8.33
C GLN A 518 -23.60 -3.23 7.14
N TYR A 519 -22.51 -3.85 6.66
CA TYR A 519 -21.70 -3.32 5.56
C TYR A 519 -22.08 -3.88 4.18
N LYS A 520 -23.08 -4.79 4.13
CA LYS A 520 -23.51 -5.51 2.92
C LYS A 520 -22.36 -6.20 2.22
N VAL A 521 -21.56 -6.92 2.99
CA VAL A 521 -20.48 -7.79 2.50
C VAL A 521 -20.98 -9.23 2.55
N ASN A 522 -20.74 -9.97 1.48
CA ASN A 522 -21.35 -11.29 1.30
C ASN A 522 -20.60 -12.41 2.05
N ARG A 523 -19.29 -12.25 2.25
CA ARG A 523 -18.42 -13.34 2.71
C ARG A 523 -17.36 -12.85 3.70
N GLU A 524 -16.98 -13.72 4.63
CA GLU A 524 -15.95 -13.42 5.64
C GLU A 524 -14.57 -13.22 5.03
N GLU A 525 -14.23 -14.03 4.01
CA GLU A 525 -12.90 -14.05 3.40
C GLU A 525 -12.55 -12.72 2.74
N GLU A 526 -13.56 -11.97 2.26
CA GLU A 526 -13.41 -10.60 1.75
C GLU A 526 -12.87 -9.65 2.83
N VAL A 527 -13.31 -9.82 4.07
CA VAL A 527 -12.91 -8.97 5.20
C VAL A 527 -11.57 -9.44 5.78
N VAL A 528 -11.36 -10.75 5.88
CA VAL A 528 -10.08 -11.35 6.33
C VAL A 528 -8.93 -10.90 5.44
N THR A 529 -9.14 -10.91 4.12
CA THR A 529 -8.14 -10.49 3.14
C THR A 529 -8.11 -8.97 2.91
N GLY A 530 -9.13 -8.24 3.38
CA GLY A 530 -9.34 -6.82 3.09
C GLY A 530 -9.80 -6.52 1.64
N HIS A 531 -9.95 -7.56 0.82
CA HIS A 531 -10.32 -7.47 -0.59
C HIS A 531 -11.83 -7.53 -0.79
N ILE A 532 -12.52 -6.46 -0.42
CA ILE A 532 -13.98 -6.39 -0.47
C ILE A 532 -14.48 -5.94 -1.87
N TRP A 533 -15.19 -6.83 -2.57
CA TRP A 533 -15.86 -6.55 -3.86
C TRP A 533 -17.38 -6.50 -3.76
N SER A 534 -18.01 -7.23 -2.83
CA SER A 534 -19.47 -7.32 -2.72
C SER A 534 -20.13 -6.05 -2.21
N MET A 535 -19.37 -5.19 -1.54
CA MET A 535 -19.86 -3.92 -1.01
C MET A 535 -20.48 -3.03 -2.12
N PRO A 536 -21.64 -2.38 -1.87
CA PRO A 536 -22.31 -1.54 -2.84
C PRO A 536 -21.42 -0.43 -3.42
N LYS A 537 -21.73 -0.02 -4.65
CA LYS A 537 -21.04 1.08 -5.33
C LYS A 537 -21.35 2.42 -4.64
N TYR A 538 -20.41 2.89 -3.81
CA TYR A 538 -20.38 4.24 -3.25
C TYR A 538 -19.34 5.11 -3.98
N SER A 539 -19.34 6.42 -3.72
CA SER A 539 -18.23 7.29 -4.14
C SER A 539 -16.90 6.77 -3.57
N GLY A 540 -15.81 6.91 -4.33
CA GLY A 540 -14.51 6.31 -3.99
C GLY A 540 -14.02 6.65 -2.58
N LYS A 541 -14.19 7.90 -2.14
CA LYS A 541 -13.84 8.35 -0.78
C LYS A 541 -14.66 7.64 0.30
N LYS A 542 -15.99 7.62 0.15
CA LYS A 542 -16.89 6.97 1.11
C LYS A 542 -16.66 5.45 1.16
N ARG A 543 -16.39 4.83 0.02
CA ARG A 543 -16.06 3.40 -0.06
C ARG A 543 -14.76 3.09 0.69
N GLY A 544 -13.72 3.93 0.55
CA GLY A 544 -12.47 3.79 1.30
C GLY A 544 -12.67 3.87 2.81
N GLU A 545 -13.40 4.89 3.27
CA GLU A 545 -13.71 5.07 4.71
C GLU A 545 -14.50 3.87 5.28
N LEU A 546 -15.47 3.34 4.53
CA LEU A 546 -16.24 2.16 4.95
C LEU A 546 -15.37 0.91 5.04
N LYS A 547 -14.45 0.70 4.08
CA LYS A 547 -13.50 -0.43 4.11
C LYS A 547 -12.59 -0.37 5.34
N GLU A 548 -12.05 0.79 5.65
CA GLU A 548 -11.19 0.98 6.84
C GLU A 548 -11.94 0.72 8.14
N ARG A 549 -13.17 1.24 8.26
CA ARG A 549 -14.03 0.99 9.44
C ARG A 549 -14.35 -0.50 9.60
N LEU A 550 -14.67 -1.18 8.51
CA LEU A 550 -14.94 -2.62 8.52
C LEU A 550 -13.68 -3.42 8.90
N LYS A 551 -12.52 -3.09 8.32
CA LYS A 551 -11.23 -3.72 8.69
C LYS A 551 -10.93 -3.53 10.18
N HIS A 552 -11.17 -2.33 10.72
CA HIS A 552 -10.98 -2.07 12.15
C HIS A 552 -11.94 -2.88 13.02
N ALA A 553 -13.23 -2.88 12.70
CA ALA A 553 -14.25 -3.64 13.44
C ALA A 553 -13.95 -5.15 13.44
N TYR A 554 -13.57 -5.71 12.29
CA TYR A 554 -13.17 -7.11 12.18
C TYR A 554 -11.90 -7.42 12.97
N ASN A 555 -10.90 -6.53 12.94
CA ASN A 555 -9.68 -6.70 13.74
C ASN A 555 -9.96 -6.68 15.25
N THR A 556 -10.92 -5.87 15.70
CA THR A 556 -11.38 -5.89 17.11
C THR A 556 -12.06 -7.21 17.44
N LEU A 557 -13.01 -7.65 16.60
CA LEU A 557 -13.69 -8.94 16.75
C LEU A 557 -12.66 -10.09 16.84
N LYS A 558 -11.71 -10.14 15.92
CA LYS A 558 -10.63 -11.13 15.90
C LYS A 558 -9.80 -11.10 17.18
N LYS A 559 -9.46 -9.91 17.71
CA LYS A 559 -8.72 -9.78 18.96
C LYS A 559 -9.51 -10.25 20.17
N ASP A 560 -10.81 -9.99 20.21
CA ASP A 560 -11.66 -10.38 21.33
C ASP A 560 -11.83 -11.90 21.37
N PHE A 561 -12.12 -12.54 20.24
CA PHE A 561 -12.19 -13.99 20.16
C PHE A 561 -10.82 -14.67 20.32
N ARG A 562 -9.72 -13.99 19.95
CA ARG A 562 -8.36 -14.46 20.29
C ARG A 562 -8.13 -14.49 21.80
N LYS A 563 -8.56 -13.46 22.54
CA LYS A 563 -8.50 -13.45 24.01
C LYS A 563 -9.35 -14.55 24.63
N VAL A 564 -10.56 -14.80 24.10
CA VAL A 564 -11.41 -15.93 24.53
C VAL A 564 -10.74 -17.28 24.27
N PHE A 565 -10.03 -17.40 23.14
CA PHE A 565 -9.23 -18.58 22.86
C PHE A 565 -8.05 -18.74 23.83
N GLU A 566 -7.40 -17.65 24.21
CA GLU A 566 -6.23 -17.65 25.10
C GLU A 566 -6.61 -17.74 26.59
N SER A 567 -7.83 -17.35 26.98
CA SER A 567 -8.31 -17.45 28.36
C SER A 567 -8.55 -18.92 28.74
N MET A 568 -7.98 -19.33 29.88
CA MET A 568 -8.19 -20.61 30.54
C MET A 568 -8.75 -20.39 31.95
N ASP A 569 -9.79 -21.13 32.32
CA ASP A 569 -10.34 -21.18 33.69
C ASP A 569 -9.66 -22.26 34.57
N VAL A 570 -8.38 -22.56 34.30
CA VAL A 570 -7.65 -23.61 35.02
C VAL A 570 -6.76 -22.94 36.08
N SER A 571 -7.00 -23.24 37.35
CA SER A 571 -6.06 -22.92 38.44
C SER A 571 -4.71 -23.56 38.14
N ASP A 572 -3.62 -22.79 38.28
CA ASP A 572 -2.22 -23.16 37.98
C ASP A 572 -1.80 -23.13 36.50
N PHE A 573 -2.61 -22.54 35.60
CA PHE A 573 -2.25 -22.41 34.17
C PHE A 573 -0.97 -21.59 33.94
N ASP A 574 -0.76 -20.54 34.72
CA ASP A 574 0.43 -19.70 34.58
C ASP A 574 1.73 -20.44 34.94
N ASP A 575 1.65 -21.44 35.82
CA ASP A 575 2.77 -22.25 36.30
C ASP A 575 3.17 -23.40 35.36
N LEU A 576 2.38 -23.68 34.31
CA LEU A 576 2.69 -24.69 33.31
C LEU A 576 3.84 -24.28 32.38
N SER A 577 4.62 -25.26 31.93
CA SER A 577 5.63 -25.06 30.89
C SER A 577 4.99 -24.71 29.54
N ASP A 578 5.75 -24.06 28.64
CA ASP A 578 5.25 -23.68 27.31
C ASP A 578 4.78 -24.90 26.50
N ASP A 579 5.45 -26.05 26.63
CA ASP A 579 5.07 -27.29 25.95
C ASP A 579 3.73 -27.84 26.47
N GLU A 580 3.48 -27.78 27.77
CA GLU A 580 2.20 -28.19 28.38
C GLU A 580 1.07 -27.26 27.97
N LYS A 581 1.32 -25.95 27.93
CA LYS A 581 0.36 -24.95 27.43
C LYS A 581 0.01 -25.21 25.96
N ASN A 582 1.00 -25.51 25.13
CA ASN A 582 0.80 -25.81 23.71
C ASN A 582 -0.10 -27.03 23.48
N VAL A 583 0.10 -28.12 24.24
CA VAL A 583 -0.78 -29.31 24.15
C VAL A 583 -2.24 -28.98 24.48
N ILE A 584 -2.48 -28.09 25.46
CA ILE A 584 -3.84 -27.66 25.79
C ILE A 584 -4.41 -26.79 24.66
N TYR A 585 -3.61 -25.86 24.12
CA TYR A 585 -4.03 -25.05 22.97
C TYR A 585 -4.35 -25.89 21.73
N GLU A 586 -3.58 -26.95 21.45
CA GLU A 586 -3.87 -27.90 20.37
C GLU A 586 -5.21 -28.61 20.57
N ARG A 587 -5.52 -29.08 21.79
CA ARG A 587 -6.82 -29.68 22.13
C ARG A 587 -7.97 -28.71 21.95
N LYS A 588 -7.80 -27.44 22.38
CA LYS A 588 -8.81 -26.38 22.24
C LYS A 588 -9.03 -26.02 20.76
N ALA A 589 -7.95 -25.87 19.98
CA ALA A 589 -8.00 -25.62 18.54
C ALA A 589 -8.70 -26.76 17.80
N SER A 590 -8.42 -28.01 18.16
CA SER A 590 -9.10 -29.19 17.62
C SER A 590 -10.61 -29.18 17.88
N ALA A 591 -11.04 -28.77 19.09
CA ALA A 591 -12.46 -28.63 19.39
C ALA A 591 -13.12 -27.53 18.55
N TRP A 592 -12.44 -26.39 18.34
CA TRP A 592 -12.91 -25.29 17.48
C TRP A 592 -13.01 -25.72 16.01
N TYR A 593 -12.04 -26.49 15.52
CA TYR A 593 -12.08 -27.09 14.18
C TYR A 593 -13.29 -28.02 14.03
N GLN A 594 -13.50 -28.93 14.99
CA GLN A 594 -14.63 -29.87 15.00
C GLN A 594 -15.99 -29.18 14.91
N VAL A 595 -16.25 -28.17 15.74
CA VAL A 595 -17.54 -27.46 15.72
C VAL A 595 -17.77 -26.64 14.44
N THR A 596 -16.71 -26.35 13.70
CA THR A 596 -16.74 -25.54 12.48
C THR A 596 -16.89 -26.41 11.23
N TYR A 597 -16.14 -27.51 11.13
CA TYR A 597 -16.03 -28.33 9.92
C TYR A 597 -16.78 -29.66 9.98
N HIS A 598 -17.01 -30.22 11.16
CA HIS A 598 -17.64 -31.53 11.26
C HIS A 598 -19.12 -31.45 10.87
N ARG A 599 -19.55 -32.34 9.96
CA ARG A 599 -20.90 -32.37 9.36
C ARG A 599 -22.05 -32.19 10.35
N ARG A 600 -21.97 -32.83 11.52
CA ARG A 600 -22.98 -32.73 12.60
C ARG A 600 -23.19 -31.29 13.06
N TRP A 601 -22.11 -30.55 13.26
CA TRP A 601 -22.14 -29.19 13.78
C TRP A 601 -22.48 -28.18 12.70
N VAL A 602 -22.00 -28.40 11.46
CA VAL A 602 -22.40 -27.62 10.29
C VAL A 602 -23.92 -27.67 10.10
N GLN A 603 -24.52 -28.86 10.16
CA GLN A 603 -25.96 -29.01 10.06
C GLN A 603 -26.71 -28.28 11.19
N LYS A 604 -26.25 -28.46 12.44
CA LYS A 604 -26.81 -27.76 13.61
C LYS A 604 -26.72 -26.23 13.47
N SER A 605 -25.65 -25.72 12.87
CA SER A 605 -25.45 -24.29 12.62
C SER A 605 -26.43 -23.75 11.59
N LEU A 606 -26.70 -24.51 10.51
CA LEU A 606 -27.66 -24.13 9.48
C LEU A 606 -29.09 -24.11 10.00
N GLU A 607 -29.45 -25.06 10.86
CA GLU A 607 -30.75 -25.11 11.52
C GLU A 607 -31.03 -23.85 12.36
N LEU A 608 -30.00 -23.25 12.96
CA LEU A 608 -30.11 -21.99 13.71
C LEU A 608 -30.21 -20.73 12.83
N GLN A 609 -29.88 -20.84 11.54
CA GLN A 609 -29.89 -19.71 10.59
C GLN A 609 -31.18 -19.62 9.77
N VAL A 610 -32.05 -20.63 9.82
CA VAL A 610 -33.37 -20.58 9.18
C VAL A 610 -34.26 -19.66 10.03
N PRO A 611 -34.81 -18.55 9.49
CA PRO A 611 -35.82 -17.78 10.21
C PRO A 611 -37.03 -18.70 10.40
N ASP A 612 -37.52 -18.83 11.63
CA ASP A 612 -38.76 -19.56 11.90
C ASP A 612 -39.85 -19.02 10.96
N GLY A 613 -40.27 -19.87 10.03
CA GLY A 613 -41.23 -19.54 9.00
C GLY A 613 -42.64 -19.50 9.57
N VAL A 614 -42.97 -18.49 10.38
CA VAL A 614 -44.32 -17.96 10.57
C VAL A 614 -44.17 -16.49 10.92
N GLY A 615 -44.83 -15.62 10.16
CA GLY A 615 -44.76 -14.18 10.38
C GLY A 615 -45.27 -13.78 11.76
N GLU A 616 -44.36 -13.54 12.69
CA GLU A 616 -44.54 -12.62 13.79
C GLU A 616 -43.26 -11.79 13.93
N THR A 617 -43.42 -10.47 13.82
CA THR A 617 -42.41 -9.48 14.17
C THR A 617 -41.95 -9.69 15.61
N CYS A 618 -40.84 -10.40 15.81
CA CYS A 618 -40.14 -10.42 17.09
C CYS A 618 -39.10 -9.29 17.12
N ASN A 619 -39.45 -8.19 17.77
CA ASN A 619 -38.47 -7.36 18.46
C ASN A 619 -37.75 -8.26 19.47
N VAL A 620 -36.44 -8.45 19.29
CA VAL A 620 -35.59 -9.02 20.33
C VAL A 620 -34.78 -7.88 20.94
N GLU A 621 -35.45 -7.12 21.81
CA GLU A 621 -34.79 -6.59 23.01
C GLU A 621 -34.49 -7.79 23.90
N LEU A 622 -33.21 -8.10 24.15
CA LEU A 622 -32.82 -8.86 25.34
C LEU A 622 -31.44 -8.38 25.80
N CYS A 623 -31.51 -7.50 26.80
CA CYS A 623 -30.65 -7.37 27.98
C CYS A 623 -29.15 -7.13 27.78
N LEU A 624 -28.86 -5.85 27.52
CA LEU A 624 -27.82 -5.12 28.25
C LEU A 624 -28.24 -5.04 29.73
N ASP A 625 -27.67 -5.89 30.58
CA ASP A 625 -27.54 -5.65 32.01
C ASP A 625 -26.33 -6.42 32.53
N CYS A 626 -25.20 -5.73 32.63
CA CYS A 626 -24.20 -5.96 33.67
C CYS A 626 -23.35 -4.69 33.78
N SER A 627 -23.55 -4.01 34.91
CA SER A 627 -22.74 -2.92 35.44
C SER A 627 -21.39 -3.42 35.91
#